data_AF-A0A2G9M187-F1
#
_entry.id   AF-A0A2G9M187-F1
#
_cell.length_a   1.000
_cell.length_b   1.000
_cell.length_c   1.000
_cell.angle_alpha   90.00
_cell.angle_beta   90.00
_cell.angle_gamma   90.00
#
_symmetry.space_group_name_H-M   'P 1'
#
loop_
_entity.id
_entity.type
_entity.pdbx_description
1 polymer ?
#
loop_
_entity_poly.entity_id
_entity_poly.type
_entity_poly.pdbx_seq_one_letter_code
_entity_poly.pdbx_strand_id
1 'polypeptide(L)'
;MQEDKITAGTGNPPQMQRRQEEYAIVLDFLPNGYPFDARPMFRKTSVVQAVGKITLALLELVPKKDIFLQPHDEVYIGDGKRDKIHHIVGRIKFENLTASACKELEFIVIEYVKKEEAKFVNFF
;
A
#
# COMPACT_ATOMS: atom_id res chain seq x y z
N MET A 1 2.95 -8.73 -60.78
CA MET A 1 4.12 -8.36 -59.95
C MET A 1 4.03 -6.85 -59.77
N GLN A 2 3.89 -6.25 -58.58
CA GLN A 2 4.08 -6.66 -57.19
C GLN A 2 2.86 -6.23 -56.35
N GLU A 3 2.56 -7.00 -55.30
CA GLU A 3 1.61 -6.64 -54.24
C GLU A 3 2.33 -5.81 -53.18
N ASP A 4 1.85 -4.60 -52.89
CA ASP A 4 2.30 -3.80 -51.76
C ASP A 4 1.65 -4.30 -50.46
N LYS A 5 2.41 -5.12 -49.73
CA LYS A 5 2.25 -5.29 -48.28
C LYS A 5 2.87 -4.08 -47.59
N ILE A 6 2.16 -3.45 -46.65
CA ILE A 6 2.62 -2.73 -45.43
C ILE A 6 1.34 -2.14 -44.80
N THR A 7 1.00 -2.19 -43.51
CA THR A 7 1.43 -2.91 -42.31
C THR A 7 0.28 -2.71 -41.32
N ALA A 8 -0.22 -3.79 -40.70
CA ALA A 8 -1.23 -3.69 -39.65
C ALA A 8 -0.63 -2.96 -38.43
N GLY A 9 -1.14 -1.77 -38.14
CA GLY A 9 -0.79 -1.01 -36.94
C GLY A 9 -1.16 -1.82 -35.70
N THR A 10 -0.15 -2.25 -34.96
CA THR A 10 -0.29 -2.88 -33.65
C THR A 10 -0.66 -1.80 -32.66
N GLY A 11 -1.96 -1.54 -32.51
CA GLY A 11 -2.45 -0.71 -31.41
C GLY A 11 -2.11 -1.40 -30.09
N ASN A 12 -1.28 -0.78 -29.26
CA ASN A 12 -1.11 -1.24 -27.89
C ASN A 12 -2.50 -1.33 -27.24
N PRO A 13 -2.84 -2.44 -26.56
CA PRO A 13 -4.09 -2.52 -25.82
C PRO A 13 -4.13 -1.35 -24.82
N PRO A 14 -5.32 -0.77 -24.56
CA PRO A 14 -5.44 0.31 -23.59
C PRO A 14 -4.87 -0.19 -22.26
N GLN A 15 -3.81 0.48 -21.78
CA GLN A 15 -3.25 0.18 -20.48
C GLN A 15 -4.35 0.46 -19.46
N MET A 16 -4.92 -0.61 -18.91
CA MET A 16 -5.83 -0.52 -17.77
C MET A 16 -5.02 0.19 -16.68
N GLN A 17 -5.29 1.47 -16.44
CA GLN A 17 -4.56 2.25 -15.44
C GLN A 17 -4.69 1.51 -14.11
N ARG A 18 -3.62 0.82 -13.69
CA ARG A 18 -3.56 0.27 -12.36
C ARG A 18 -3.62 1.47 -11.44
N ARG A 19 -4.76 1.65 -10.75
CA ARG A 19 -4.87 2.70 -9.73
C ARG A 19 -3.76 2.46 -8.73
N GLN A 20 -2.77 3.34 -8.76
CA GLN A 20 -1.69 3.31 -7.79
C GLN A 20 -2.19 3.91 -6.48
N GLU A 21 -1.66 3.44 -5.37
CA GLU A 21 -1.95 4.04 -4.08
C GLU A 21 -1.15 5.33 -3.94
N GLU A 22 -1.84 6.44 -3.68
CA GLU A 22 -1.17 7.72 -3.38
C GLU A 22 -1.02 7.95 -1.87
N TYR A 23 -1.96 7.42 -1.09
CA TYR A 23 -1.99 7.53 0.36
C TYR A 23 -2.27 6.16 0.98
N ALA A 24 -1.70 5.92 2.15
CA ALA A 24 -1.98 4.76 2.97
C ALA A 24 -2.29 5.17 4.42
N ILE A 25 -3.04 4.33 5.12
CA ILE A 25 -3.35 4.45 6.53
C ILE A 25 -2.45 3.47 7.28
N VAL A 26 -1.74 3.95 8.30
CA VAL A 26 -0.89 3.13 9.16
C VAL A 26 -1.75 2.15 9.96
N LEU A 27 -1.39 0.86 9.90
CA LEU A 27 -1.99 -0.21 10.71
C LEU A 27 -1.13 -0.51 11.94
N ASP A 28 0.18 -0.57 11.79
CA ASP A 28 1.11 -0.82 12.89
C ASP A 28 2.49 -0.22 12.59
N PHE A 29 3.19 0.19 13.64
CA PHE A 29 4.53 0.75 13.56
C PHE A 29 5.50 -0.05 14.44
N LEU A 30 6.50 -0.63 13.79
CA LEU A 30 7.54 -1.46 14.41
C LEU A 30 8.86 -0.68 14.40
N PRO A 31 9.16 0.11 15.46
CA PRO A 31 10.33 1.01 15.47
C PRO A 31 11.66 0.26 15.32
N ASN A 32 11.72 -0.98 15.82
CA ASN A 32 12.88 -1.85 15.75
C ASN A 32 12.75 -2.95 14.69
N GLY A 33 11.79 -2.82 13.77
CA GLY A 33 11.42 -3.88 12.81
C GLY A 33 10.78 -5.09 13.49
N TYR A 34 10.69 -6.20 12.76
CA TYR A 34 10.05 -7.41 13.28
C TYR A 34 10.84 -8.03 14.45
N PRO A 35 10.15 -8.49 15.53
CA PRO A 35 10.80 -9.02 16.72
C PRO A 35 11.65 -10.26 16.42
N PHE A 36 11.17 -11.13 15.54
CA PHE A 36 11.85 -12.37 15.13
C PHE A 36 12.81 -12.19 13.95
N ASP A 37 13.11 -10.94 13.56
CA ASP A 37 14.14 -10.67 12.56
C ASP A 37 15.52 -11.07 13.10
N ALA A 38 16.14 -12.06 12.46
CA ALA A 38 17.44 -12.61 12.80
C ALA A 38 18.61 -11.66 12.46
N ARG A 39 18.35 -10.56 11.75
CA ARG A 39 19.38 -9.56 11.44
C ARG A 39 19.85 -8.86 12.74
N PRO A 40 21.17 -8.56 12.87
CA PRO A 40 21.70 -7.78 13.98
C PRO A 40 20.97 -6.43 14.15
N MET A 41 20.84 -5.94 15.40
CA MET A 41 20.09 -4.70 15.72
C MET A 41 20.49 -3.49 14.86
N PHE A 42 21.77 -3.30 14.58
CA PHE A 42 22.26 -2.19 13.76
C PHE A 42 21.84 -2.25 12.28
N ARG A 43 21.31 -3.39 11.81
CA ARG A 43 20.72 -3.57 10.47
C ARG A 43 19.19 -3.61 10.50
N LYS A 44 18.57 -3.62 11.68
CA LYS A 44 17.11 -3.56 11.79
C LYS A 44 16.67 -2.17 11.40
N THR A 45 15.70 -2.12 10.49
CA THR A 45 15.07 -0.89 10.04
C THR A 45 13.66 -0.85 10.61
N SER A 46 13.20 0.34 10.94
CA SER A 46 11.82 0.56 11.34
C SER A 46 10.89 0.16 10.20
N VAL A 47 9.81 -0.55 10.52
CA VAL A 47 8.83 -1.06 9.55
C VAL A 47 7.46 -0.52 9.90
N VAL A 48 6.68 -0.22 8.88
CA VAL A 48 5.28 0.20 9.00
C VAL A 48 4.44 -0.76 8.17
N GLN A 49 3.43 -1.36 8.77
CA GLN A 49 2.37 -2.04 8.03
C GLN A 49 1.24 -1.05 7.80
N ALA A 50 0.73 -0.98 6.57
CA ALA A 50 -0.26 0.01 6.17
C ALA A 50 -1.28 -0.56 5.17
N VAL A 51 -2.43 0.10 5.04
CA VAL A 51 -3.45 -0.20 4.03
C VAL A 51 -3.63 1.00 3.10
N GLY A 52 -3.60 0.76 1.80
CA GLY A 52 -3.82 1.78 0.78
C GLY A 52 -5.26 2.31 0.78
N LYS A 53 -5.46 3.60 0.49
CA LYS A 53 -6.80 4.22 0.53
C LYS A 53 -7.65 3.96 -0.71
N ILE A 54 -7.06 3.53 -1.82
CA ILE A 54 -7.77 3.41 -3.12
C ILE A 54 -8.15 1.96 -3.42
N THR A 55 -7.20 1.03 -3.27
CA THR A 55 -7.38 -0.40 -3.58
C THR A 55 -7.36 -1.29 -2.34
N LEU A 56 -7.23 -0.70 -1.15
CA LEU A 56 -7.05 -1.42 0.13
C LEU A 56 -5.84 -2.38 0.07
N ALA A 57 -4.81 -2.04 -0.71
CA ALA A 57 -3.61 -2.84 -0.79
C ALA A 57 -2.89 -2.85 0.56
N LEU A 58 -2.55 -4.04 1.06
CA LEU A 58 -1.70 -4.18 2.25
C LEU A 58 -0.25 -3.97 1.86
N LEU A 59 0.42 -3.06 2.55
CA LEU A 59 1.75 -2.57 2.21
C LEU A 59 2.68 -2.66 3.41
N GLU A 60 3.93 -2.98 3.12
CA GLU A 60 5.05 -2.76 4.03
C GLU A 60 5.82 -1.52 3.57
N LEU A 61 6.04 -0.59 4.49
CA LEU A 61 6.72 0.68 4.25
C LEU A 61 7.91 0.83 5.20
N VAL A 62 8.90 1.61 4.77
CA VAL A 62 10.00 2.06 5.64
C VAL A 62 9.85 3.57 5.81
N PRO A 63 9.65 4.07 7.04
CA PRO A 63 9.62 5.50 7.30
C PRO A 63 11.03 6.09 7.20
N LYS A 64 11.11 7.41 7.11
CA LYS A 64 12.40 8.11 7.22
C LYS A 64 12.95 7.99 8.64
N LYS A 65 14.24 8.24 8.78
CA LYS A 65 14.90 8.32 10.10
C LYS A 65 14.16 9.30 11.00
N ASP A 66 14.06 8.95 12.28
CA ASP A 66 13.48 9.76 13.36
C ASP A 66 11.99 10.10 13.18
N ILE A 67 11.30 9.44 12.24
CA ILE A 67 9.85 9.52 12.12
C ILE A 67 9.21 8.45 13.02
N PHE A 68 8.30 8.91 13.88
CA PHE A 68 7.40 8.05 14.63
C PHE A 68 6.00 8.14 14.01
N LEU A 69 5.35 6.99 13.83
CA LEU A 69 4.00 6.90 13.28
C LEU A 69 3.09 6.16 14.25
N GLN A 70 1.81 6.49 14.22
CA GLN A 70 0.77 5.84 15.01
C GLN A 70 -0.26 5.17 14.10
N PRO A 71 -0.96 4.12 14.57
CA PRO A 71 -2.14 3.61 13.87
C PRO A 71 -3.11 4.74 13.51
N HIS A 72 -3.76 4.59 12.36
CA HIS A 72 -4.63 5.59 11.73
C HIS A 72 -3.95 6.84 11.14
N ASP A 73 -2.63 7.01 11.29
CA ASP A 73 -1.93 8.08 10.56
C ASP A 73 -2.10 7.89 9.05
N GLU A 74 -2.46 8.97 8.36
CA GLU A 74 -2.37 9.01 6.91
C GLU A 74 -0.98 9.41 6.45
N VAL A 75 -0.42 8.63 5.53
CA VAL A 75 0.91 8.86 4.96
C VAL A 75 0.84 8.91 3.44
N TYR A 76 1.51 9.91 2.86
CA TYR A 76 1.69 10.00 1.42
C TYR A 76 2.76 9.01 0.95
N ILE A 77 2.41 8.18 -0.03
CA ILE A 77 3.26 7.13 -0.62
C ILE A 77 3.35 7.22 -2.15
N GLY A 78 2.72 8.22 -2.77
CA GLY A 78 2.80 8.45 -4.22
C GLY A 78 4.20 8.83 -4.73
N ASP A 79 4.30 9.15 -6.01
CA ASP A 79 5.58 9.40 -6.70
C ASP A 79 6.22 10.76 -6.37
N GLY A 80 5.47 11.67 -5.73
CA GLY A 80 5.97 12.96 -5.29
C GLY A 80 6.91 12.88 -4.08
N LYS A 81 7.22 14.06 -3.52
CA LYS A 81 7.99 14.15 -2.28
C LYS A 81 7.19 13.58 -1.12
N ARG A 82 7.70 12.50 -0.52
CA ARG A 82 7.13 11.88 0.69
C ARG A 82 7.75 12.51 1.91
N ASP A 83 6.95 12.97 2.87
CA ASP A 83 7.48 13.61 4.09
C ASP A 83 7.89 12.58 5.14
N LYS A 84 7.02 11.61 5.40
CA LYS A 84 7.17 10.59 6.47
C LYS A 84 7.80 9.29 5.98
N ILE A 85 7.55 8.90 4.73
CA ILE A 85 7.95 7.60 4.17
C ILE A 85 9.23 7.73 3.35
N HIS A 86 10.19 6.83 3.57
CA HIS A 86 11.39 6.73 2.75
C HIS A 86 11.08 5.95 1.46
N HIS A 87 10.57 4.72 1.59
CA HIS A 87 10.21 3.89 0.46
C HIS A 87 9.14 2.84 0.82
N ILE A 88 8.52 2.30 -0.22
CA ILE A 88 7.61 1.15 -0.13
C ILE A 88 8.47 -0.11 -0.30
N VAL A 89 8.37 -1.05 0.63
CA VAL A 89 9.03 -2.37 0.48
C VAL A 89 8.26 -3.21 -0.53
N GLY A 90 6.93 -3.23 -0.40
CA GLY A 90 6.05 -3.91 -1.34
C GLY A 90 4.69 -4.24 -0.75
N ARG A 91 3.94 -5.07 -1.47
CA ARG A 91 2.70 -5.64 -0.97
C ARG A 91 2.98 -6.79 -0.02
N ILE A 92 2.20 -6.88 1.05
CA ILE A 92 2.21 -8.02 1.97
C ILE A 92 0.88 -8.76 1.91
N LYS A 93 0.91 -10.04 2.27
CA LYS A 93 -0.31 -10.83 2.42
C LYS A 93 -0.92 -10.58 3.79
N PHE A 94 -2.24 -10.83 3.91
CA PHE A 94 -2.96 -10.73 5.18
C PHE A 94 -2.33 -11.60 6.28
N GLU A 95 -1.87 -12.81 5.95
CA GLU A 95 -1.19 -13.73 6.88
C GLU A 95 0.12 -13.19 7.47
N ASN A 96 0.71 -12.16 6.86
CA ASN A 96 1.96 -11.52 7.31
C ASN A 96 1.70 -10.27 8.14
N LEU A 97 0.44 -9.87 8.37
CA LEU A 97 0.13 -8.76 9.25
C LEU A 97 0.46 -9.12 10.70
N THR A 98 0.89 -8.13 11.49
CA THR A 98 1.00 -8.29 12.92
C THR A 98 -0.40 -8.46 13.53
N ALA A 99 -0.48 -9.05 14.73
CA ALA A 99 -1.74 -9.18 15.44
C ALA A 99 -2.41 -7.81 15.71
N SER A 100 -1.61 -6.76 15.93
CA SER A 100 -2.10 -5.39 16.07
C SER A 100 -2.61 -4.86 14.73
N ALA A 101 -1.84 -4.99 13.65
CA ALA A 101 -2.25 -4.54 12.32
C ALA A 101 -3.54 -5.22 11.82
N CYS A 102 -3.73 -6.52 12.12
CA CYS A 102 -4.98 -7.23 11.81
C CYS A 102 -6.20 -6.59 12.48
N LYS A 103 -6.09 -6.24 13.77
CA LYS A 103 -7.18 -5.60 14.52
C LYS A 103 -7.47 -4.22 13.95
N GLU A 104 -6.43 -3.41 13.71
CA GLU A 104 -6.60 -2.07 13.14
C GLU A 104 -7.22 -2.10 11.74
N LEU A 105 -6.85 -3.08 10.92
CA LEU A 105 -7.42 -3.26 9.59
C LEU A 105 -8.93 -3.53 9.66
N GLU A 106 -9.39 -4.36 10.60
CA GLU A 106 -10.81 -4.64 10.80
C GLU A 106 -11.59 -3.35 11.11
N PHE A 107 -11.09 -2.53 12.05
CA PHE A 107 -11.68 -1.23 12.37
C PHE A 107 -11.72 -0.29 11.15
N ILE A 108 -10.61 -0.17 10.42
CA ILE A 108 -10.51 0.73 9.27
C ILE A 108 -11.44 0.30 8.13
N VAL A 109 -11.56 -1.00 7.85
CA VAL A 109 -12.44 -1.51 6.80
C VAL A 109 -13.91 -1.26 7.15
N ILE A 110 -14.31 -1.49 8.40
CA ILE A 110 -15.68 -1.19 8.85
C ILE A 110 -16.01 0.29 8.62
N GLU A 111 -15.11 1.19 9.03
CA GLU A 111 -15.31 2.62 8.85
C GLU A 111 -15.29 3.04 7.37
N TYR A 112 -14.45 2.40 6.55
CA TYR A 112 -14.42 2.63 5.11
C TYR A 112 -15.75 2.23 4.46
N VAL A 113 -16.29 1.05 4.78
CA VAL A 113 -17.57 0.56 4.24
C VAL A 113 -18.72 1.47 4.66
N LYS A 114 -18.76 1.92 5.93
CA LYS A 114 -19.78 2.87 6.40
C LYS A 114 -19.71 4.22 5.66
N LYS A 115 -18.51 4.74 5.43
CA LYS A 115 -18.32 6.02 4.72
C LYS A 115 -18.71 5.92 3.24
N GLU A 116 -18.51 4.76 2.64
CA GLU A 116 -18.75 4.49 1.22
C GLU A 116 -20.02 3.64 1.00
N GLU A 117 -20.97 3.67 1.95
CA GLU A 117 -22.16 2.80 1.96
C GLU A 117 -22.90 2.81 0.61
N ALA A 118 -23.06 4.00 0.01
CA ALA A 118 -23.69 4.16 -1.30
C ALA A 118 -23.00 3.39 -2.44
N LYS A 119 -21.69 3.12 -2.37
CA LYS A 119 -20.97 2.31 -3.36
C LYS A 119 -21.22 0.81 -3.19
N PHE A 120 -21.55 0.37 -1.97
CA PHE A 120 -21.70 -1.06 -1.64
C PHE A 120 -23.17 -1.51 -1.58
N VAL A 121 -24.10 -0.63 -1.19
CA VAL A 121 -25.54 -0.95 -1.09
C VAL A 121 -26.24 -0.89 -2.46
N ASN A 122 -25.78 -0.04 -3.38
CA ASN A 122 -26.37 0.10 -4.73
C ASN A 122 -26.05 -1.06 -5.70
N PHE A 123 -25.50 -2.18 -5.22
CA PHE A 123 -25.17 -3.35 -6.03
C PHE A 123 -26.23 -4.47 -5.95
N PHE A 124 -27.25 -4.32 -5.09
CA PHE A 124 -28.32 -5.32 -4.89
C PHE A 124 -29.65 -4.87 -5.48
#